data_AF-A0A699TKM5-F1
#
_entry.id   AF-A0A699TKM5-F1
#
_cell.length_a   1.000
_cell.length_b   1.000
_cell.length_c   1.000
_cell.angle_alpha   90.00
_cell.angle_beta   90.00
_cell.angle_gamma   90.00
#
_symmetry.space_group_name_H-M   'P 1'
#
loop_
_entity.id
_entity.type
_entity.pdbx_description
1 polymer ?
#
loop_
_entity_poly.entity_id
_entity_poly.type
_entity_poly.pdbx_seq_one_letter_code
_entity_poly.pdbx_strand_id
1 'polypeptide(L)'
;FLRNIDENMKKIIKGQVKNQVKEQVSRILPRIKESVNATLEAKVLTRSSYSSRTSYAITADLSEMELKKILIEKMEGNKSIQWSDEQRNLYKALVEAYDADKAILDTYGESTILKRRR
;
A
#
# COMPACT_ATOMS: atom_id res chain seq x y z
N PHE A 1 -51.23 45.15 23.80
CA PHE A 1 -50.75 45.47 22.43
C PHE A 1 -49.26 45.18 22.24
N LEU A 2 -48.33 45.86 22.93
CA LEU A 2 -46.88 45.71 22.70
C LEU A 2 -46.33 44.27 22.87
N ARG A 3 -46.75 43.52 23.90
CA ARG A 3 -46.32 42.12 24.10
C ARG A 3 -46.67 41.19 22.91
N ASN A 4 -47.79 41.46 22.23
CA ASN A 4 -48.24 40.64 21.12
C ASN A 4 -47.39 40.89 19.85
N ILE A 5 -46.92 42.13 19.66
CA ILE A 5 -46.01 42.51 18.58
C ILE A 5 -44.64 41.84 18.80
N ASP A 6 -44.14 41.86 20.03
CA ASP A 6 -42.86 41.24 20.40
C ASP A 6 -42.86 39.71 20.19
N GLU A 7 -43.93 39.03 20.61
CA GLU A 7 -44.09 37.60 20.35
C GLU A 7 -44.16 37.27 18.86
N ASN A 8 -44.80 38.13 18.06
CA ASN A 8 -44.95 37.90 16.63
C ASN A 8 -43.62 38.11 15.88
N MET A 9 -42.86 39.16 16.22
CA MET A 9 -41.51 39.38 15.70
C MET A 9 -40.59 38.20 16.04
N LYS A 10 -40.66 37.69 17.27
CA LYS A 10 -39.88 36.51 17.70
C LYS A 10 -40.22 35.25 16.89
N LYS A 11 -41.50 35.02 16.56
CA LYS A 11 -41.93 33.90 15.70
C LYS A 11 -41.41 34.04 14.27
N ILE A 12 -41.43 35.24 13.70
CA ILE A 12 -40.93 35.51 12.34
C ILE A 12 -39.43 35.29 12.25
N ILE A 13 -38.65 35.87 13.17
CA ILE A 13 -37.19 35.70 13.21
C ILE A 13 -36.83 34.22 13.37
N LYS A 14 -37.51 33.50 14.27
CA LYS A 14 -37.28 32.06 14.46
C LYS A 14 -37.54 31.25 13.19
N GLY A 15 -38.60 31.59 12.44
CA GLY A 15 -38.92 30.96 11.16
C GLY A 15 -37.85 31.21 10.10
N GLN A 16 -37.41 32.46 9.96
CA GLN A 16 -36.35 32.83 9.01
C GLN A 16 -35.02 32.16 9.34
N VAL A 17 -34.58 32.20 10.60
CA VAL A 17 -33.34 31.55 11.05
C VAL A 17 -33.39 30.05 10.78
N LYS A 18 -34.51 29.38 11.08
CA LYS A 18 -34.68 27.94 10.83
C LYS A 18 -34.56 27.58 9.35
N ASN A 19 -35.18 28.36 8.47
CA ASN A 19 -35.11 28.11 7.03
C ASN A 19 -33.70 28.37 6.48
N GLN A 20 -33.05 29.44 6.93
CA GLN A 20 -31.70 29.78 6.50
C GLN A 20 -30.67 28.72 6.91
N VAL A 21 -30.75 28.22 8.15
CA VAL A 21 -29.90 27.12 8.63
C VAL A 21 -30.15 25.86 7.79
N LYS A 22 -31.40 25.51 7.52
CA LYS A 22 -31.73 24.33 6.71
C LYS A 22 -31.15 24.41 5.30
N GLU A 23 -31.28 25.56 4.65
CA GLU A 23 -30.70 25.81 3.32
C GLU A 23 -29.17 25.70 3.32
N GLN A 24 -28.50 26.28 4.32
CA GLN A 24 -27.05 26.18 4.42
C GLN A 24 -26.58 24.74 4.67
N VAL A 25 -27.25 24.01 5.56
CA VAL A 25 -26.92 22.60 5.84
C VAL A 25 -27.09 21.75 4.58
N SER A 26 -28.18 21.94 3.82
CA SER A 26 -28.40 21.25 2.55
C SER A 26 -27.32 21.51 1.51
N ARG A 27 -26.68 22.69 1.53
CA ARG A 27 -25.58 23.05 0.61
C ARG A 27 -24.21 22.56 1.08
N ILE A 28 -23.98 22.54 2.39
CA ILE A 28 -22.67 22.20 2.96
C ILE A 28 -22.49 20.69 3.06
N LEU A 29 -23.54 19.94 3.40
CA LEU A 29 -23.45 18.50 3.62
C LEU A 29 -22.91 17.72 2.40
N PRO A 30 -23.38 17.98 1.15
CA PRO A 30 -22.84 17.31 -0.03
C PRO A 30 -21.36 17.63 -0.26
N ARG A 31 -20.95 18.89 -0.06
CA ARG A 31 -19.55 19.33 -0.23
C ARG A 31 -18.62 18.64 0.77
N ILE A 32 -19.04 18.51 2.02
CA ILE A 32 -18.28 17.77 3.03
C ILE A 32 -18.16 16.30 2.60
N LYS A 33 -19.27 15.65 2.23
CA LYS A 33 -19.27 14.26 1.78
C LYS A 33 -18.30 14.04 0.61
N GLU A 34 -18.34 14.91 -0.38
CA GLU A 34 -17.48 14.84 -1.56
C GLU A 34 -16.01 15.05 -1.21
N SER A 35 -15.69 16.08 -0.42
CA SER A 35 -14.30 16.35 0.01
C SER A 35 -13.69 15.22 0.83
N VAL A 36 -14.48 14.59 1.70
CA VAL A 36 -14.07 13.42 2.48
C VAL A 36 -13.83 12.23 1.56
N ASN A 37 -14.72 12.00 0.60
CA ASN A 37 -14.57 10.90 -0.37
C ASN A 37 -13.31 11.07 -1.23
N ALA A 38 -13.10 12.26 -1.80
CA ALA A 38 -11.90 12.56 -2.59
C ALA A 38 -10.60 12.39 -1.77
N THR A 39 -10.61 12.84 -0.52
CA THR A 39 -9.46 12.66 0.39
C THR A 39 -9.18 11.19 0.67
N LEU A 40 -10.24 10.39 0.88
CA LEU A 40 -10.12 8.97 1.12
C LEU A 40 -9.59 8.24 -0.10
N GLU A 41 -10.14 8.49 -1.29
CA GLU A 41 -9.68 7.89 -2.55
C GLU A 41 -8.20 8.20 -2.81
N ALA A 42 -7.76 9.44 -2.62
CA ALA A 42 -6.35 9.81 -2.76
C ALA A 42 -5.43 9.04 -1.79
N LYS A 43 -5.84 8.87 -0.53
CA LYS A 43 -5.10 8.06 0.45
C LYS A 43 -5.08 6.58 0.09
N VAL A 44 -6.19 6.04 -0.42
CA VAL A 44 -6.30 4.64 -0.85
C VAL A 44 -5.40 4.40 -2.05
N LEU A 45 -5.42 5.28 -3.06
CA LEU A 45 -4.57 5.19 -4.24
C LEU A 45 -3.09 5.28 -3.87
N THR A 46 -2.69 6.25 -3.05
CA THR A 46 -1.28 6.39 -2.62
C THR A 46 -0.79 5.17 -1.83
N ARG A 47 -1.60 4.66 -0.90
CA ARG A 47 -1.29 3.43 -0.16
C ARG A 47 -1.23 2.21 -1.07
N SER A 48 -2.18 2.07 -1.99
CA SER A 48 -2.22 0.98 -2.97
C SER A 48 -0.98 1.02 -3.87
N SER A 49 -0.64 2.18 -4.43
CA SER A 49 0.56 2.36 -5.25
C SER A 49 1.84 1.98 -4.50
N TYR A 50 1.99 2.39 -3.24
CA TYR A 50 3.14 1.99 -2.42
C TYR A 50 3.17 0.47 -2.18
N SER A 51 2.01 -0.12 -1.87
CA SER A 51 1.87 -1.57 -1.69
C SER A 51 2.18 -2.34 -2.96
N SER A 52 1.69 -1.90 -4.12
CA SER A 52 1.92 -2.51 -5.43
C SER A 52 3.38 -2.39 -5.84
N ARG A 53 4.02 -1.23 -5.61
CA ARG A 53 5.45 -1.05 -5.90
C ARG A 53 6.32 -1.96 -5.04
N THR A 54 6.00 -2.06 -3.76
CA THR A 54 6.69 -2.97 -2.83
C THR A 54 6.45 -4.43 -3.21
N SER A 55 5.19 -4.80 -3.51
CA SER A 55 4.83 -6.14 -3.96
C SER A 55 5.54 -6.51 -5.26
N TYR A 56 5.60 -5.60 -6.24
CA TYR A 56 6.27 -5.81 -7.52
C TYR A 56 7.77 -6.01 -7.35
N ALA A 57 8.42 -5.18 -6.52
CA ALA A 57 9.84 -5.35 -6.19
C ALA A 57 10.09 -6.72 -5.54
N ILE A 58 9.29 -7.11 -4.54
CA ILE A 58 9.40 -8.43 -3.89
C ILE A 58 9.21 -9.57 -4.91
N THR A 59 8.23 -9.47 -5.81
CA THR A 59 8.02 -10.51 -6.83
C THR A 59 9.16 -10.58 -7.84
N ALA A 60 9.77 -9.44 -8.20
CA ALA A 60 10.92 -9.40 -9.09
C ALA A 60 12.14 -10.06 -8.45
N ASP A 61 12.46 -9.71 -7.21
CA ASP A 61 13.58 -10.28 -6.44
C ASP A 61 13.42 -11.81 -6.30
N LEU A 62 12.21 -12.29 -5.99
CA LEU A 62 11.89 -13.72 -5.93
C LEU A 62 12.08 -14.43 -7.28
N SER A 63 11.63 -13.80 -8.38
CA SER A 63 11.80 -14.37 -9.73
C SER A 63 13.25 -14.43 -10.17
N GLU A 64 14.08 -13.45 -9.80
CA GLU A 64 15.52 -13.47 -10.06
C GLU A 64 16.19 -14.63 -9.31
N MET A 65 15.78 -14.87 -8.06
CA MET A 65 16.29 -15.97 -7.24
C MET A 65 15.91 -17.35 -7.81
N GLU A 66 14.69 -17.52 -8.33
CA GLU A 66 14.26 -18.74 -9.02
C GLU A 66 15.09 -19.00 -10.29
N LEU A 67 15.38 -17.95 -11.08
CA LEU A 67 16.22 -18.07 -12.26
C LEU A 67 17.67 -18.47 -11.91
N LYS A 68 18.25 -17.86 -10.87
CA LYS A 68 19.57 -18.25 -10.34
C LYS A 68 19.60 -19.73 -9.97
N LYS A 69 18.58 -20.23 -9.26
CA LYS A 69 18.45 -21.64 -8.89
C LYS A 69 18.41 -22.56 -10.11
N ILE A 70 17.56 -22.27 -11.09
CA ILE A 70 17.44 -23.07 -12.32
C ILE A 70 18.78 -23.13 -13.06
N LEU A 71 19.50 -22.00 -13.13
CA LEU A 71 20.80 -21.95 -13.79
C LEU A 71 21.84 -22.83 -13.08
N ILE A 72 21.89 -22.79 -11.74
CA ILE A 72 22.75 -23.66 -10.92
C ILE A 72 22.45 -25.14 -11.18
N GLU A 73 21.17 -25.54 -11.14
CA GLU A 73 20.74 -26.92 -11.39
C GLU A 73 21.12 -27.39 -12.81
N LYS A 74 20.98 -26.51 -13.82
CA LYS A 74 21.37 -26.81 -15.20
C LYS A 74 22.88 -26.99 -15.35
N MET A 75 23.68 -26.16 -14.69
CA MET A 75 25.14 -26.29 -14.70
C MET A 75 25.58 -27.57 -13.97
N GLU A 76 24.90 -27.93 -12.89
CA GLU A 76 25.14 -29.16 -12.14
C GLU A 76 24.80 -30.43 -12.94
N GLY A 77 23.70 -30.41 -13.70
CA GLY A 77 23.35 -31.50 -14.62
C GLY A 77 24.33 -31.67 -15.79
N ASN A 78 25.07 -30.61 -16.15
CA ASN A 78 26.06 -30.60 -17.23
C ASN A 78 27.50 -30.89 -16.75
N LYS A 79 27.68 -31.37 -15.51
CA LYS A 79 29.00 -31.73 -14.91
C LYS A 79 29.81 -32.77 -15.71
N SER A 80 29.20 -33.47 -16.66
CA SER A 80 29.88 -34.45 -17.52
C SER A 80 30.79 -33.82 -18.59
N ILE A 81 30.65 -32.51 -18.85
CA ILE A 81 31.52 -31.75 -19.77
C ILE A 81 32.64 -31.12 -18.94
N GLN A 82 33.90 -31.24 -19.38
CA GLN A 82 35.04 -30.58 -18.74
C GLN A 82 34.79 -29.08 -18.63
N TRP A 83 34.67 -28.55 -17.39
CA TRP A 83 34.42 -27.14 -17.15
C TRP A 83 35.65 -26.28 -17.46
N SER A 84 35.42 -25.10 -18.05
CA SER A 84 36.44 -24.05 -18.06
C SER A 84 36.58 -23.40 -16.69
N ASP A 85 37.70 -22.72 -16.44
CA ASP A 85 37.90 -21.96 -15.19
C ASP A 85 36.87 -20.83 -15.03
N GLU A 86 36.42 -20.23 -16.14
CA GLU A 86 35.34 -19.24 -16.16
C GLU A 86 34.00 -19.84 -15.72
N GLN A 87 33.67 -21.06 -16.14
CA GLN A 87 32.45 -21.75 -15.74
C GLN A 87 32.46 -22.12 -14.25
N ARG A 88 33.62 -22.53 -13.72
CA ARG A 88 33.81 -22.77 -12.27
C ARG A 88 33.61 -21.49 -11.46
N ASN A 89 34.19 -20.39 -11.91
CA ASN A 89 34.06 -19.10 -11.24
C ASN A 89 32.60 -18.59 -11.27
N LEU A 90 31.93 -18.74 -12.42
CA LEU A 90 30.52 -18.38 -12.56
C LEU A 90 29.61 -19.22 -11.65
N TYR A 91 29.80 -20.54 -11.63
CA TYR A 91 29.04 -21.42 -10.74
C TYR A 91 29.21 -21.04 -9.27
N LYS A 92 30.45 -20.77 -8.84
CA LYS A 92 30.74 -20.34 -7.47
C LYS A 92 30.05 -19.02 -7.12
N ALA A 93 30.13 -18.03 -8.00
CA ALA A 93 29.48 -16.74 -7.81
C ALA A 93 27.94 -16.85 -7.76
N LEU A 94 27.35 -17.69 -8.60
CA LEU A 94 25.90 -17.93 -8.60
C LEU A 94 25.42 -18.59 -7.32
N VAL A 95 26.14 -19.61 -6.83
CA VAL A 95 25.82 -20.28 -5.56
C VAL A 95 25.95 -19.30 -4.39
N GLU A 96 27.03 -18.52 -4.32
CA GLU A 96 27.24 -17.53 -3.26
C GLU A 96 26.16 -16.44 -3.26
N ALA A 97 25.79 -15.92 -4.43
CA ALA A 97 24.71 -14.94 -4.56
C ALA A 97 23.35 -15.54 -4.15
N TYR A 98 23.05 -16.77 -4.56
CA TYR A 98 21.80 -17.45 -4.21
C TYR A 98 21.70 -17.72 -2.70
N ASP A 99 22.79 -18.15 -2.06
CA ASP A 99 22.84 -18.37 -0.62
C ASP A 99 22.69 -17.06 0.18
N ALA A 100 23.29 -15.97 -0.31
CA ALA A 100 23.14 -14.64 0.28
C ALA A 100 21.68 -14.14 0.17
N ASP A 101 21.07 -14.24 -1.02
CA ASP A 101 19.67 -13.85 -1.26
C ASP A 101 18.71 -14.66 -0.38
N LYS A 102 18.97 -15.97 -0.23
CA LYS A 102 18.20 -16.86 0.64
C LYS A 102 18.30 -16.46 2.11
N ALA A 103 19.50 -16.12 2.59
CA ALA A 103 19.68 -15.66 3.96
C ALA A 103 18.91 -14.35 4.24
N ILE A 104 18.90 -13.42 3.27
CA ILE A 104 18.10 -12.18 3.37
C ILE A 104 16.60 -12.51 3.45
N LEU A 105 16.10 -13.42 2.61
CA LEU A 105 14.69 -13.83 2.63
C LEU A 105 14.30 -14.51 3.95
N ASP A 106 15.16 -15.37 4.50
CA ASP A 106 14.94 -16.05 5.77
C ASP A 106 14.81 -15.04 6.94
N THR A 107 15.61 -13.96 6.93
CA THR A 107 15.47 -12.86 7.92
C THR A 107 14.15 -12.09 7.79
N TYR A 108 13.59 -11.98 6.57
CA TYR A 108 12.29 -11.35 6.36
C TYR A 108 11.16 -12.24 6.90
N GLY A 109 11.26 -13.56 6.72
CA GLY A 109 10.38 -14.56 7.34
C GLY A 109 10.33 -14.44 8.86
N GLU A 110 11.48 -14.35 9.53
CA GLU A 110 11.56 -14.16 10.98
C GLU A 110 10.99 -12.81 11.46
N SER A 111 11.20 -11.73 10.71
CA SER A 111 10.65 -10.39 11.03
C SER A 111 9.11 -10.35 11.03
N THR A 112 8.46 -11.13 10.16
CA THR A 112 6.98 -11.24 10.15
C THR A 112 6.43 -12.01 11.35
N ILE A 113 7.18 -12.96 11.90
CA ILE A 113 6.80 -13.72 13.11
C ILE A 113 6.97 -12.88 14.37
N LEU A 114 8.05 -12.08 14.45
CA LEU A 114 8.32 -11.21 15.60
C LEU A 114 7.26 -10.11 15.78
N LYS A 115 6.72 -9.56 14.68
CA LYS A 115 5.67 -8.51 14.71
C LYS A 115 4.28 -9.01 15.10
N ARG A 116 4.00 -10.33 15.04
CA ARG A 116 2.71 -10.92 15.42
C ARG A 116 2.63 -11.24 16.93
N ARG A 117 3.76 -11.25 17.64
CA ARG A 117 3.84 -11.57 19.09
C ARG A 117 3.83 -10.36 20.03
N ARG A 118 3.64 -9.14 19.52
CA ARG A 118 3.61 -7.90 20.31
C ARG A 118 2.28 -7.19 20.11
#